data_AF-A0A3L7SHG3-F1
#
_entry.id   AF-A0A3L7SHG3-F1
#
_cell.length_a   1.000
_cell.length_b   1.000
_cell.length_c   1.000
_cell.angle_alpha   90.00
_cell.angle_beta   90.00
_cell.angle_gamma   90.00
#
_symmetry.space_group_name_H-M   'P 1'
#
loop_
_entity.id
_entity.type
_entity.pdbx_description
1 polymer ?
#
loop_
_entity_poly.entity_id
_entity_poly.type
_entity_poly.pdbx_seq_one_letter_code
_entity_poly.pdbx_strand_id
1 'polypeptide(L)' 'MPTVVFGPGSIDQAHTTDEWIDVSEVEIAAAALVAAMA' A
#
# COMPACT_ATOMS: atom_id res chain seq x y z
N MET A 1 -17.03 8.59 -11.99
CA MET A 1 -15.75 8.06 -12.49
C MET A 1 -15.50 6.75 -11.75
N PRO A 2 -15.17 5.63 -12.42
CA PRO A 2 -14.76 4.42 -11.72
C PRO A 2 -13.39 4.64 -11.08
N THR A 3 -13.24 4.27 -9.80
CA THR A 3 -12.01 4.54 -9.02
C THR A 3 -11.80 3.49 -7.94
N VAL A 4 -10.54 3.24 -7.58
CA VAL A 4 -10.12 2.31 -6.53
C VAL A 4 -9.10 2.99 -5.61
N VAL A 5 -9.12 2.66 -4.32
CA VAL A 5 -8.06 3.00 -3.36
C VAL A 5 -7.18 1.76 -3.22
N PHE A 6 -5.90 1.91 -3.53
CA PHE A 6 -4.94 0.81 -3.53
C PHE A 6 -3.61 1.32 -2.96
N GLY A 7 -3.07 0.61 -1.98
CA GLY A 7 -1.80 0.93 -1.35
C GLY A 7 -1.44 -0.11 -0.28
N PRO A 8 -0.15 -0.20 0.09
CA PRO A 8 0.32 -1.13 1.13
C PRO A 8 0.09 -0.58 2.55
N GLY A 9 0.32 -1.42 3.55
CA GLY A 9 0.24 -1.08 4.96
C GLY A 9 -1.13 -1.33 5.59
N SER A 10 -1.27 -0.93 6.85
CA SER A 10 -2.49 -1.13 7.64
C SER A 10 -3.08 0.20 8.09
N ILE A 11 -4.41 0.36 7.92
CA ILE A 11 -5.13 1.53 8.43
C ILE A 11 -5.07 1.62 9.95
N ASP A 12 -4.90 0.48 10.65
CA ASP A 12 -4.77 0.46 12.11
C ASP A 12 -3.43 1.06 12.59
N GLN A 13 -2.41 1.12 11.72
CA GLN A 13 -1.15 1.84 12.00
C GLN A 13 -1.25 3.34 11.73
N ALA A 14 -2.18 3.76 10.87
CA ALA A 14 -2.31 5.17 10.50
C ALA A 14 -2.64 6.03 11.71
N HIS A 15 -1.97 7.18 11.83
CA HIS A 15 -2.15 8.12 12.96
C HIS A 15 -1.83 7.53 14.35
N THR A 16 -1.06 6.45 14.41
CA THR A 16 -0.44 6.02 15.67
C THR A 16 0.80 6.88 15.95
N THR A 17 1.25 6.93 17.21
CA THR A 17 2.42 7.74 17.59
C THR A 17 3.69 7.31 16.85
N ASP A 18 3.85 6.01 16.66
CA ASP A 18 5.01 5.40 16.00
C ASP A 18 4.55 4.74 14.69
N GLU A 19 3.88 5.48 13.81
CA GLU A 19 3.39 4.96 12.52
C GLU A 19 4.52 4.31 11.70
N TRP A 20 4.29 3.08 11.26
CA TRP A 20 5.25 2.32 10.46
C TRP A 20 4.55 1.40 9.45
N ILE A 21 5.34 0.91 8.51
CA ILE A 21 4.96 -0.07 7.50
C ILE A 21 6.12 -1.04 7.25
N ASP A 22 5.84 -2.30 6.91
CA ASP A 22 6.89 -3.22 6.51
C ASP A 22 7.38 -2.89 5.09
N VAL A 23 8.70 -2.83 4.90
CA VAL A 23 9.29 -2.50 3.58
C VAL A 23 8.89 -3.51 2.51
N SER A 24 8.68 -4.78 2.86
CA SER A 24 8.22 -5.81 1.92
C SER A 24 6.82 -5.54 1.38
N GLU A 25 5.93 -4.90 2.16
CA GLU A 25 4.61 -4.52 1.69
C GLU A 25 4.70 -3.46 0.58
N VAL A 26 5.66 -2.55 0.68
CA VAL A 26 5.93 -1.55 -0.37
C VAL A 26 6.38 -2.22 -1.67
N GLU A 27 7.30 -3.18 -1.57
CA GLU A 27 7.79 -3.94 -2.73
C GLU A 27 6.66 -4.72 -3.41
N ILE A 28 5.81 -5.38 -2.62
CA ILE A 28 4.65 -6.14 -3.11
C ILE A 28 3.66 -5.23 -3.82
N ALA A 29 3.27 -4.10 -3.21
CA ALA A 29 2.31 -3.18 -3.82
C ALA A 29 2.86 -2.55 -5.11
N ALA A 30 4.16 -2.23 -5.14
CA ALA A 30 4.81 -1.73 -6.35
C ALA A 30 4.78 -2.78 -7.48
N ALA A 31 5.13 -4.03 -7.18
CA ALA A 31 5.07 -5.12 -8.15
C ALA A 31 3.65 -5.36 -8.67
N ALA A 32 2.65 -5.33 -7.79
CA ALA A 32 1.25 -5.50 -8.16
C ALA A 32 0.73 -4.34 -9.03
N LEU A 33 1.12 -3.10 -8.74
CA LEU A 33 0.78 -1.94 -9.58
C LEU A 33 1.37 -2.08 -10.99
N VAL A 34 2.64 -2.45 -11.10
CA VAL A 34 3.29 -2.68 -12.40
C VAL A 34 2.58 -3.78 -13.17
N ALA A 35 2.25 -4.89 -12.50
CA ALA A 35 1.54 -6.01 -13.13
C ALA A 35 0.12 -5.62 -13.61
N ALA A 36 -0.59 -4.76 -12.87
CA ALA A 36 -1.95 -4.34 -13.22
C ALA A 36 -2.01 -3.29 -14.35
N MET A 37 -0.87 -2.70 -14.73
CA MET A 37 -0.76 -1.71 -15.81
C MET A 37 -0.23 -2.30 -17.12
N ALA A 38 0.16 -3.58 -17.12
CA ALA A 38 0.58 -4.33 -18.31
C ALA A 38 -0.64 -4.92 -19.06
#